data_AF-A0A7J5ZGI9-F1
#
_entry.id   AF-A0A7J5ZGI9-F1
#
_cell.length_a   1.000
_cell.length_b   1.000
_cell.length_c   1.000
_cell.angle_alpha   90.00
_cell.angle_beta   90.00
_cell.angle_gamma   90.00
#
_symmetry.space_group_name_H-M   'P 1'
#
loop_
_entity.id
_entity.type
_entity.pdbx_description
1 polymer ?
#
loop_
_entity_poly.entity_id
_entity_poly.type
_entity_poly.pdbx_seq_one_letter_code
_entity_poly.pdbx_strand_id
1 'polypeptide(L)'
;MMYYQTNYFAAAVVIFLIVGFLNPFGMFLGGAVVALVFMGSVWAGENQAMVKNFKKKNPSVFVGCVMVTSYFLLSLCGGILVFMFGITFPLLLILIHASLRLRNMKNKMENKIEGVGLKKTPMGIIMDLLDQQEEKMNKIQDFLESKMKD
;
A
#
# COMPACT_ATOMS: atom_id res chain seq x y z
N MET A 1 -20.89 1.79 15.89
CA MET A 1 -19.64 2.06 15.13
C MET A 1 -18.81 0.79 14.85
N MET A 2 -19.40 -0.42 14.88
CA MET A 2 -18.70 -1.72 14.77
C MET A 2 -18.87 -2.42 13.40
N TYR A 3 -19.60 -1.84 12.44
CA TYR A 3 -19.98 -2.54 11.20
C TYR A 3 -19.08 -2.29 9.98
N TYR A 4 -18.10 -1.40 10.08
CA TYR A 4 -17.24 -1.01 8.95
C TYR A 4 -15.79 -1.46 9.11
N GLN A 5 -15.56 -2.55 9.84
CA GLN A 5 -14.26 -3.21 9.87
C GLN A 5 -14.23 -4.24 8.74
N THR A 6 -14.24 -3.77 7.50
CA THR A 6 -14.02 -4.61 6.32
C THR A 6 -12.71 -5.35 6.56
N ASN A 7 -12.79 -6.65 6.79
CA ASN A 7 -11.65 -7.49 7.11
C ASN A 7 -10.66 -7.42 5.92
N TYR A 8 -9.61 -6.62 6.09
CA TYR A 8 -8.63 -6.28 5.04
C TYR A 8 -7.96 -7.53 4.46
N PHE A 9 -7.78 -8.53 5.31
CA PHE A 9 -7.29 -9.85 4.93
C PHE A 9 -8.31 -10.59 4.05
N ALA A 10 -9.60 -10.53 4.38
CA ALA A 10 -10.64 -11.17 3.58
C ALA A 10 -10.77 -10.55 2.18
N ALA A 11 -10.70 -9.22 2.04
CA ALA A 11 -10.73 -8.57 0.73
C ALA A 11 -9.51 -8.95 -0.12
N ALA A 12 -8.31 -9.00 0.49
CA ALA A 12 -7.10 -9.44 -0.18
C ALA A 12 -7.19 -10.91 -0.61
N VAL A 13 -7.71 -11.79 0.25
CA VAL A 13 -7.93 -13.22 -0.06
C VAL A 13 -8.95 -13.38 -1.19
N VAL A 14 -10.04 -12.62 -1.19
CA VAL A 14 -11.06 -12.66 -2.25
C VAL A 14 -10.48 -12.21 -3.59
N ILE A 15 -9.70 -11.12 -3.62
CA ILE A 15 -9.10 -10.64 -4.86
C ILE A 15 -7.99 -11.58 -5.34
N PHE A 16 -7.17 -12.10 -4.42
CA PHE A 16 -6.19 -13.13 -4.73
C PHE A 16 -6.84 -14.39 -5.30
N LEU A 17 -7.96 -14.83 -4.72
CA LEU A 17 -8.76 -15.94 -5.25
C LEU A 17 -9.31 -15.60 -6.64
N ILE A 18 -9.90 -14.42 -6.86
CA ILE A 18 -10.43 -14.01 -8.17
C ILE A 18 -9.33 -13.97 -9.23
N VAL A 19 -8.20 -13.33 -8.94
CA VAL A 19 -7.05 -13.26 -9.87
C VAL A 19 -6.46 -14.65 -10.11
N GLY A 20 -6.37 -15.48 -9.06
CA GLY A 20 -5.98 -16.89 -9.15
C GLY A 20 -6.96 -17.74 -9.96
N PHE A 21 -8.27 -17.45 -9.92
CA PHE A 21 -9.30 -18.13 -10.71
C PHE A 21 -9.34 -17.67 -12.17
N LEU A 22 -8.94 -16.44 -12.47
CA LEU A 22 -8.88 -15.91 -13.84
C LEU A 22 -7.73 -16.52 -14.64
N ASN A 23 -6.60 -16.86 -14.00
CA ASN A 23 -5.48 -17.54 -14.65
C ASN A 23 -4.81 -18.56 -13.71
N PRO A 24 -5.53 -19.62 -13.31
CA PRO A 24 -5.03 -20.60 -12.34
C PRO A 24 -3.83 -21.35 -12.89
N PHE A 25 -3.86 -21.65 -14.19
CA PHE A 25 -2.77 -22.35 -14.85
C PHE A 25 -1.49 -21.50 -14.84
N GLY A 26 -1.57 -20.21 -15.16
CA GLY A 26 -0.41 -19.31 -15.11
C GLY A 26 0.18 -19.16 -13.70
N MET A 27 -0.68 -19.14 -12.67
CA MET A 27 -0.24 -19.03 -11.27
C MET A 27 0.46 -20.30 -10.78
N PHE A 28 -0.11 -21.48 -11.06
CA PHE A 28 0.51 -22.77 -10.74
C PHE A 28 1.80 -23.00 -11.51
N LEU A 29 1.81 -22.68 -12.81
CA LEU A 29 2.98 -22.86 -13.66
C LEU A 29 4.12 -21.92 -13.24
N GLY A 30 3.81 -20.65 -12.95
CA GLY A 30 4.77 -19.69 -12.41
C GLY A 30 5.35 -20.13 -11.06
N GLY A 31 4.50 -20.58 -10.14
CA GLY A 31 4.92 -21.10 -8.83
C GLY A 31 5.79 -22.35 -8.93
N ALA A 32 5.41 -23.30 -9.79
CA ALA A 32 6.18 -24.53 -10.04
C ALA A 32 7.57 -24.23 -10.61
N VAL A 33 7.66 -23.26 -11.53
CA VAL A 33 8.95 -22.82 -12.11
C VAL A 33 9.85 -22.23 -11.03
N VAL A 34 9.33 -21.32 -10.20
CA VAL A 34 10.11 -20.71 -9.10
C VAL A 34 10.61 -21.80 -8.13
N ALA A 35 9.76 -22.75 -7.76
CA ALA A 35 10.13 -23.86 -6.89
C ALA A 35 11.20 -24.77 -7.52
N LEU A 36 11.06 -25.12 -8.80
CA LEU A 36 12.05 -25.93 -9.52
C LEU A 36 13.40 -25.23 -9.65
N VAL A 37 13.41 -23.93 -9.95
CA VAL A 37 14.66 -23.15 -10.05
C VAL A 37 15.34 -23.07 -8.69
N PHE A 38 14.58 -22.84 -7.61
CA PHE A 38 15.11 -22.79 -6.26
C PHE A 38 15.69 -24.14 -5.84
N MET A 39 14.92 -25.22 -6.01
CA MET A 39 15.32 -26.58 -5.65
C MET A 39 16.52 -27.05 -6.49
N GLY A 40 16.54 -26.76 -7.79
CA GLY A 40 17.66 -27.02 -8.68
C GLY A 40 18.92 -26.26 -8.28
N SER A 41 18.78 -25.01 -7.85
CA SER A 41 19.90 -24.19 -7.38
C SER A 41 20.47 -24.70 -6.05
N VAL A 42 19.61 -25.09 -5.11
CA VAL A 42 20.03 -25.69 -3.82
C VAL A 42 20.73 -27.02 -4.08
N TRP A 43 20.15 -27.89 -4.90
CA TRP A 43 20.73 -29.18 -5.24
C TRP A 43 22.09 -29.05 -5.96
N ALA A 44 22.20 -28.10 -6.90
CA ALA A 44 23.46 -27.79 -7.57
C ALA A 44 24.49 -27.19 -6.61
N GLY A 45 24.03 -26.42 -5.61
CA GLY A 45 24.84 -25.87 -4.53
C GLY A 45 25.40 -26.93 -3.58
N GLU A 46 24.63 -27.97 -3.30
CA GLU A 46 25.04 -29.07 -2.44
C GLU A 46 25.91 -30.10 -3.18
N ASN A 47 25.60 -30.36 -4.46
CA ASN A 47 26.31 -31.32 -5.31
C ASN A 47 27.37 -30.66 -6.21
N GLN A 48 28.03 -29.59 -5.73
CA GLN A 48 29.01 -28.81 -6.50
C GLN A 48 30.08 -29.66 -7.18
N ALA A 49 30.53 -30.74 -6.52
CA ALA A 49 31.53 -31.65 -7.07
C ALA A 49 31.01 -32.42 -8.30
N MET A 50 29.75 -32.88 -8.27
CA MET A 50 29.12 -33.56 -9.41
C MET A 50 28.96 -32.60 -10.60
N VAL A 51 28.48 -31.38 -10.33
CA VAL A 51 28.29 -30.33 -11.35
C VAL A 51 29.62 -29.93 -12.00
N LYS A 52 30.68 -29.76 -11.20
CA LYS A 52 32.03 -29.45 -11.71
C LYS A 52 32.62 -30.58 -12.56
N ASN A 53 32.41 -31.84 -12.16
CA ASN A 53 32.86 -33.00 -12.93
C ASN A 53 32.08 -33.13 -14.26
N PHE A 54 30.76 -32.90 -14.25
CA PHE A 54 29.95 -32.87 -15.47
C PHE A 54 30.41 -31.79 -16.45
N LYS A 55 30.69 -30.58 -15.94
CA LYS A 55 31.19 -29.46 -16.73
C LYS A 55 32.57 -29.74 -17.35
N LYS A 56 33.45 -30.46 -16.64
CA LYS A 56 34.76 -30.90 -17.16
C LYS A 56 34.64 -32.02 -18.19
N LYS A 57 33.73 -32.98 -17.98
CA LYS A 57 33.63 -34.19 -18.80
C LYS A 57 32.97 -33.93 -20.16
N ASN A 58 31.95 -33.06 -20.22
CA ASN A 58 31.24 -32.74 -21.45
C ASN A 58 30.81 -31.26 -21.48
N PRO A 59 31.73 -30.31 -21.77
CA PRO A 59 31.44 -28.88 -21.72
C PRO A 59 30.34 -28.46 -22.71
N SER A 60 30.29 -29.05 -23.91
CA SER A 60 29.27 -28.73 -24.92
C SER A 60 27.85 -29.12 -24.47
N VAL A 61 27.71 -30.26 -23.78
CA VAL A 61 26.41 -30.72 -23.25
C VAL A 61 25.94 -29.82 -22.11
N PHE A 62 26.85 -29.35 -21.25
CA PHE A 62 26.52 -28.39 -20.20
C PHE A 62 25.98 -27.08 -20.78
N VAL A 63 26.63 -26.53 -21.81
CA VAL A 63 26.16 -25.32 -22.51
C VAL A 63 24.79 -25.54 -23.16
N GLY A 64 24.58 -26.71 -23.79
CA GLY A 64 23.28 -27.09 -24.35
C GLY A 64 22.18 -27.15 -23.29
N CYS A 65 22.43 -27.79 -22.15
CA CYS A 65 21.50 -27.82 -21.02
C CYS A 65 21.17 -26.43 -20.48
N VAL A 66 22.17 -25.55 -20.35
CA VAL A 66 21.94 -24.16 -19.90
C VAL A 66 21.08 -23.40 -20.90
N MET A 67 21.33 -23.53 -22.21
CA MET A 67 20.50 -22.91 -23.25
C MET A 67 19.06 -23.42 -23.26
N VAL A 68 18.86 -24.74 -23.16
CA VAL A 68 17.51 -25.32 -23.13
C VAL A 68 16.76 -24.84 -21.89
N THR A 69 17.44 -24.83 -20.73
CA THR A 69 16.87 -24.35 -19.47
C THR A 69 16.51 -22.87 -19.57
N SER A 70 17.38 -22.02 -20.12
CA SER A 70 17.08 -20.59 -20.26
C SER A 70 15.95 -20.33 -21.26
N TYR A 71 15.90 -21.04 -22.39
CA TYR A 71 14.77 -20.97 -23.34
C TYR A 71 13.45 -21.41 -22.70
N PHE A 72 13.48 -22.48 -21.90
CA PHE A 72 12.32 -22.96 -21.17
C PHE A 72 11.83 -21.92 -20.15
N LEU A 73 12.74 -21.32 -19.38
CA LEU A 73 12.41 -20.21 -18.47
C LEU A 73 11.81 -19.00 -19.20
N LEU A 74 12.39 -18.61 -20.34
CA LEU A 74 11.89 -17.51 -21.18
C LEU A 74 10.47 -17.80 -21.70
N SER A 75 10.20 -19.02 -22.16
CA SER A 75 8.86 -19.45 -22.59
C SER A 75 7.83 -19.39 -21.47
N LEU A 76 8.26 -19.46 -20.21
CA LEU A 76 7.40 -19.46 -19.02
C LEU A 76 7.31 -18.08 -18.36
N CYS A 77 8.01 -17.08 -18.91
CA CYS A 77 8.03 -15.70 -18.42
C CYS A 77 6.60 -15.12 -18.30
N GLY A 78 5.69 -15.49 -19.21
CA GLY A 78 4.28 -15.12 -19.10
C GLY A 78 3.61 -15.61 -17.81
N GLY A 79 3.89 -16.85 -17.38
CA GLY A 79 3.38 -17.40 -16.12
C GLY A 79 3.98 -16.71 -14.89
N ILE A 80 5.26 -16.33 -14.95
CA ILE A 80 5.94 -15.59 -13.89
C ILE A 80 5.33 -14.18 -13.74
N LEU A 81 5.05 -13.49 -14.86
CA LEU A 81 4.40 -12.19 -14.85
C LEU A 81 2.99 -12.26 -14.25
N VAL A 82 2.22 -13.28 -14.62
CA VAL A 82 0.89 -13.52 -14.04
C VAL A 82 0.99 -13.81 -12.53
N PHE A 83 1.98 -14.59 -12.10
CA PHE A 83 2.23 -14.87 -10.69
C PHE A 83 2.62 -13.61 -9.89
N MET A 84 3.57 -12.82 -10.41
CA MET A 84 4.00 -11.55 -9.82
C MET A 84 2.86 -10.53 -9.75
N PHE A 85 2.04 -10.45 -10.81
CA PHE A 85 0.86 -9.59 -10.84
C PHE A 85 -0.20 -10.07 -9.82
N GLY A 86 -0.39 -11.38 -9.69
CA GLY A 86 -1.30 -11.98 -8.71
C GLY A 86 -0.97 -11.62 -7.25
N ILE A 87 0.30 -11.39 -6.92
CA ILE A 87 0.73 -10.96 -5.58
C ILE A 87 0.75 -9.43 -5.46
N THR A 88 1.28 -8.74 -6.48
CA THR A 88 1.49 -7.29 -6.44
C THR A 88 0.17 -6.53 -6.48
N PHE A 89 -0.81 -7.01 -7.26
CA PHE A 89 -2.09 -6.33 -7.44
C PHE A 89 -2.92 -6.26 -6.13
N PRO A 90 -3.10 -7.35 -5.35
CA PRO A 90 -3.68 -7.26 -4.01
C PRO A 90 -2.91 -6.33 -3.06
N LEU A 91 -1.58 -6.33 -3.10
CA LEU A 91 -0.75 -5.46 -2.25
C LEU A 91 -0.98 -3.97 -2.58
N LEU A 92 -1.02 -3.61 -3.85
CA LEU A 92 -1.31 -2.24 -4.28
C LEU A 92 -2.71 -1.79 -3.84
N LEU A 93 -3.70 -2.69 -3.92
CA LEU A 93 -5.05 -2.38 -3.44
C LEU A 93 -5.09 -2.15 -1.93
N ILE A 94 -4.36 -2.94 -1.15
CA ILE A 94 -4.21 -2.70 0.30
C ILE A 94 -3.59 -1.33 0.55
N LEU A 95 -2.55 -0.94 -0.19
CA LEU A 95 -1.89 0.36 -0.04
C LEU A 95 -2.76 1.54 -0.44
N ILE A 96 -3.45 1.47 -1.58
CA ILE A 96 -4.38 2.53 -2.02
C ILE A 96 -5.50 2.69 -0.98
N HIS A 97 -6.03 1.59 -0.47
CA HIS A 97 -7.07 1.62 0.54
C HIS A 97 -6.57 2.15 1.89
N ALA A 98 -5.36 1.77 2.32
CA ALA A 98 -4.71 2.31 3.51
C ALA A 98 -4.49 3.82 3.38
N SER A 99 -4.07 4.30 2.20
CA SER A 99 -3.93 5.72 1.89
C SER A 99 -5.26 6.47 1.96
N LEU A 100 -6.34 5.89 1.43
CA LEU A 100 -7.69 6.48 1.52
C LEU A 100 -8.22 6.49 2.96
N ARG A 101 -7.94 5.45 3.76
CA ARG A 101 -8.28 5.41 5.19
C ARG A 101 -7.53 6.49 5.97
N LEU A 102 -6.25 6.73 5.66
CA LEU A 102 -5.47 7.81 6.25
C LEU A 102 -6.10 9.18 5.92
N ARG A 103 -6.53 9.38 4.67
CA ARG A 103 -7.23 10.61 4.24
C ARG A 103 -8.58 10.79 4.95
N ASN A 104 -9.35 9.72 5.12
CA ASN A 104 -10.62 9.78 5.85
C ASN A 104 -10.43 10.02 7.36
N MET A 105 -9.36 9.47 7.95
CA MET A 105 -8.96 9.79 9.33
C MET A 105 -8.53 11.25 9.47
N LYS A 106 -7.77 11.78 8.51
CA LYS A 106 -7.42 13.21 8.46
C LYS A 106 -8.67 14.08 8.39
N ASN A 107 -9.59 13.82 7.46
CA ASN A 107 -10.85 14.55 7.35
C ASN A 107 -11.72 14.41 8.61
N LYS A 108 -11.74 13.24 9.25
CA LYS A 108 -12.49 13.03 10.50
C LYS A 108 -11.85 13.76 11.67
N MET A 109 -10.52 13.88 11.74
CA MET A 109 -9.84 14.69 12.74
C MET A 109 -10.12 16.18 12.52
N GLU A 110 -10.00 16.65 11.28
CA GLU A 110 -10.29 18.03 10.87
C GLU A 110 -11.74 18.41 11.23
N ASN A 111 -12.70 17.57 10.85
CA ASN A 111 -14.13 17.80 11.13
C ASN A 111 -14.48 17.62 12.63
N LYS A 112 -13.71 16.83 13.40
CA LYS A 112 -13.88 16.76 14.88
C LYS A 112 -13.28 17.98 15.56
N ILE A 113 -12.20 18.55 15.03
CA ILE A 113 -11.60 19.79 15.52
C ILE A 113 -12.57 20.96 15.26
N GLU A 114 -13.18 20.99 14.07
CA GLU A 114 -14.24 21.94 13.72
C GLU A 114 -15.52 21.71 14.56
N GLY A 115 -15.97 20.46 14.71
CA GLY A 115 -17.19 20.10 15.44
C GLY A 115 -17.11 20.16 16.96
N VAL A 116 -15.89 20.18 17.54
CA VAL A 116 -15.68 20.47 18.97
C VAL A 116 -15.69 22.00 19.22
N GLY A 117 -15.91 22.83 18.19
CA GLY A 117 -16.01 24.28 18.36
C GLY A 117 -14.68 24.94 18.74
N LEU A 118 -13.55 24.26 18.51
CA LEU A 118 -12.24 24.87 18.58
C LEU A 118 -12.10 25.80 17.36
N LYS A 119 -12.69 27.00 17.48
CA LYS A 119 -12.31 28.23 16.77
C LYS A 119 -10.87 28.63 17.14
N LYS A 120 -9.93 27.69 17.03
CA LYS A 120 -8.52 27.90 17.30
C LYS A 120 -7.67 27.53 16.08
N THR A 121 -8.17 27.85 14.89
CA THR A 121 -7.20 28.33 13.90
C THR A 121 -6.58 29.61 14.49
N PRO A 122 -5.28 29.86 14.34
CA PRO A 122 -4.67 31.09 14.84
C PRO A 122 -5.45 32.34 14.39
N MET A 123 -6.04 32.30 13.19
CA MET A 123 -6.98 33.31 12.68
C MET A 123 -8.26 33.45 13.52
N GLY A 124 -8.89 32.34 13.91
CA GLY A 124 -10.11 32.34 14.73
C GLY A 124 -9.89 32.92 16.13
N ILE A 125 -8.72 32.68 16.73
CA ILE A 125 -8.33 33.30 18.01
C ILE A 125 -8.14 34.81 17.84
N ILE A 126 -7.49 35.24 16.75
CA ILE A 126 -7.28 36.65 16.46
C ILE A 126 -8.63 37.35 16.24
N MET A 127 -9.57 36.74 15.51
CA MET A 127 -10.90 37.29 15.32
C MET A 127 -11.70 37.42 16.61
N ASP A 128 -11.66 36.40 17.49
CA ASP A 128 -12.37 36.43 18.77
C ASP A 128 -11.80 37.52 19.71
N LEU A 129 -10.49 37.73 19.68
CA LEU A 129 -9.83 38.81 20.42
C LEU A 129 -10.16 40.20 19.86
N LEU A 130 -10.30 40.33 18.54
CA LEU A 130 -10.70 41.59 17.89
C LEU A 130 -12.17 41.93 18.19
N ASP A 131 -13.07 40.95 18.13
CA ASP A 131 -14.50 41.11 18.44
C ASP A 131 -14.71 41.54 19.90
N GLN A 132 -13.99 40.92 20.85
CA GLN A 132 -14.02 41.33 22.25
C GLN A 132 -13.44 42.73 22.51
N GLN A 133 -12.49 43.20 21.70
CA GLN A 133 -11.99 44.57 21.77
C GLN A 133 -13.02 45.57 21.26
N GLU A 134 -13.71 45.25 20.17
CA GLU A 134 -14.77 46.09 19.59
C GLU A 134 -15.95 46.26 20.55
N GLU A 135 -16.44 45.18 21.16
CA GLU A 135 -17.52 45.27 22.16
C GLU A 135 -17.15 46.14 23.37
N LYS A 136 -15.89 46.03 23.85
CA LYS A 136 -15.43 46.84 24.98
C LYS A 136 -15.36 48.32 24.62
N MET A 137 -14.92 48.64 23.41
CA MET A 137 -14.84 50.02 22.92
C MET A 137 -16.24 50.63 22.78
N ASN A 138 -17.19 49.88 22.21
CA ASN A 138 -18.59 50.33 22.08
C ASN A 138 -19.25 50.58 23.45
N LYS A 139 -19.03 49.70 24.44
CA LYS A 139 -19.55 49.92 25.80
C LYS A 139 -18.99 51.16 26.48
N ILE A 140 -17.71 51.48 26.27
CA ILE A 140 -17.11 52.69 26.84
C ILE A 140 -17.71 53.95 26.20
N GLN A 141 -17.95 53.89 24.88
CA GLN A 141 -18.56 54.99 24.13
C GLN A 141 -20.01 55.25 24.57
N ASP A 142 -20.83 54.20 24.71
CA ASP A 142 -22.19 54.30 25.25
C ASP A 142 -22.20 54.87 26.67
N PHE A 143 -21.25 54.46 27.51
CA PHE A 143 -21.14 54.95 28.88
C PHE A 143 -20.82 56.45 28.92
N LEU A 144 -19.89 56.91 28.08
CA LEU A 144 -19.55 58.32 27.92
C LEU A 144 -20.73 59.13 27.39
N GLU A 145 -21.45 58.62 26.39
CA GLU A 145 -22.61 59.32 25.82
C GLU A 145 -23.77 59.42 26.83
N SER A 146 -24.02 58.37 27.61
CA SER A 146 -25.04 58.41 28.67
C SER A 146 -24.71 59.47 29.74
N LYS A 147 -23.43 59.60 30.10
CA LYS A 147 -22.96 60.53 31.13
C LYS A 147 -22.88 61.99 30.66
N MET A 148 -22.92 62.22 29.35
CA MET A 148 -22.96 63.57 28.74
C MET A 148 -24.39 64.06 28.48
N LYS A 149 -25.39 63.17 28.57
CA LYS A 149 -26.82 63.49 28.40
C LYS A 149 -27.54 63.81 29.72
N ASP A 150 -26.89 63.55 30.87
CA ASP A 150 -27.28 64.01 32.21
C ASP A 150 -26.62 65.37 32.54
#